data_AF-A0A8X6YF32-F1
#
_entry.id   AF-A0A8X6YF32-F1
#
_cell.length_a   1.000
_cell.length_b   1.000
_cell.length_c   1.000
_cell.angle_alpha   90.00
_cell.angle_beta   90.00
_cell.angle_gamma   90.00
#
_symmetry.space_group_name_H-M   'P 1'
#
loop_
_entity.id
_entity.type
_entity.pdbx_description
1 polymer ?
#
loop_
_entity_poly.entity_id
_entity_poly.type
_entity_poly.pdbx_seq_one_letter_code
_entity_poly.pdbx_strand_id
1 'polypeptide(L)'
;MEGIRVDSEEDMLIEDIAVSDTCYVCLKETSDTLACQRGHEKIHTFCGPASKDNEMDILCTLSYKIENAIEGKINSKIDLEIQAKKNETEFGKKIPTAYFGTIVRVSIPDADKGQSDSRNILAGRMSVTEDGFNRLETLLKEF
;
A
#
# COMPACT_ATOMS: atom_id res chain seq x y z
N MET A 1 -73.25 -29.70 29.27
CA MET A 1 -72.37 -30.87 29.04
C MET A 1 -71.19 -30.36 28.25
N GLU A 2 -70.01 -30.54 28.84
CA GLU A 2 -68.79 -29.78 28.61
C GLU A 2 -68.17 -30.03 27.23
N GLY A 3 -67.74 -28.95 26.58
CA GLY A 3 -66.86 -29.01 25.42
C GLY A 3 -65.42 -28.90 25.89
N ILE A 4 -64.63 -29.94 25.65
CA ILE A 4 -63.19 -29.98 25.88
C ILE A 4 -62.52 -29.04 24.86
N ARG A 5 -61.72 -28.08 25.33
CA ARG A 5 -60.71 -27.40 24.52
C ARG A 5 -59.35 -27.60 25.20
N VAL A 6 -58.50 -28.31 24.47
CA VAL A 6 -57.10 -28.61 24.82
C VAL A 6 -56.23 -27.45 24.35
N ASP A 7 -55.43 -26.97 25.31
CA ASP A 7 -54.09 -26.36 25.27
C ASP A 7 -53.54 -25.83 23.95
N SER A 8 -52.98 -24.61 24.00
CA SER A 8 -51.52 -24.42 24.00
C SER A 8 -51.18 -22.93 24.11
N GLU A 9 -50.77 -22.51 25.30
CA GLU A 9 -49.99 -21.30 25.51
C GLU A 9 -48.61 -21.52 24.87
N GLU A 10 -48.43 -21.03 23.64
CA GLU A 10 -47.09 -20.82 23.09
C GLU A 10 -46.82 -19.32 23.11
N ASP A 11 -46.35 -18.87 24.27
CA ASP A 11 -45.65 -17.61 24.42
C ASP A 11 -44.47 -17.59 23.44
N MET A 12 -44.65 -16.91 22.32
CA MET A 12 -43.59 -16.61 21.39
C MET A 12 -42.70 -15.54 22.02
N LEU A 13 -41.76 -15.98 22.87
CA LEU A 13 -40.65 -15.16 23.32
C LEU A 13 -39.83 -14.79 22.09
N ILE A 14 -40.05 -13.59 21.57
CA ILE A 14 -39.04 -12.92 20.76
C ILE A 14 -37.90 -12.64 21.75
N GLU A 15 -36.92 -13.55 21.79
CA GLU A 15 -35.63 -13.24 22.40
C GLU A 15 -35.06 -12.06 21.63
N ASP A 16 -35.20 -10.87 22.21
CA ASP A 16 -34.50 -9.68 21.76
C ASP A 16 -33.02 -10.06 21.65
N ILE A 17 -32.50 -10.08 20.43
CA ILE A 17 -31.07 -10.25 20.19
C ILE A 17 -30.40 -9.08 20.89
N ALA A 18 -29.89 -9.31 22.09
CA ALA A 18 -29.21 -8.30 22.88
C ALA A 18 -28.09 -7.71 22.01
N VAL A 19 -28.30 -6.50 21.52
CA VAL A 19 -27.25 -5.73 20.84
C VAL A 19 -26.20 -5.45 21.90
N SER A 20 -25.10 -6.18 21.85
CA SER A 20 -24.02 -6.03 22.82
C SER A 20 -23.47 -4.61 22.79
N ASP A 21 -23.70 -3.83 23.85
CA ASP A 21 -23.17 -2.48 24.07
C ASP A 21 -21.69 -2.52 24.48
N THR A 22 -20.91 -3.32 23.76
CA THR A 22 -19.49 -3.55 24.03
C THR A 22 -18.62 -2.91 22.96
N CYS A 23 -17.51 -2.30 23.36
CA CYS A 23 -16.55 -1.70 22.46
C CYS A 23 -15.91 -2.79 21.59
N TYR A 24 -15.98 -2.65 20.28
CA TYR A 24 -15.40 -3.61 19.33
C TYR A 24 -13.88 -3.78 19.48
N VAL A 25 -13.19 -2.79 20.03
CA VAL A 25 -11.73 -2.81 20.18
C VAL A 25 -11.28 -3.49 21.48
N CYS A 26 -11.92 -3.17 22.62
CA CYS A 26 -11.48 -3.65 23.93
C CYS A 26 -12.45 -4.62 24.61
N LEU A 27 -13.59 -4.90 23.99
CA LEU A 27 -14.63 -5.82 24.43
C LEU A 27 -15.25 -5.51 25.80
N LYS A 28 -15.08 -4.29 26.29
CA LYS A 28 -15.70 -3.80 27.54
C LYS A 28 -17.04 -3.15 27.25
N GLU A 29 -17.98 -3.24 28.19
CA GLU A 29 -19.25 -2.49 28.18
C GLU A 29 -19.02 -0.99 28.03
N THR A 30 -19.99 -0.31 27.45
CA THR A 30 -19.77 1.07 27.03
C THR A 30 -20.94 2.00 27.33
N SER A 31 -20.66 3.10 28.02
CA SER A 31 -21.56 4.27 28.15
C SER A 31 -21.27 5.36 27.12
N ASP A 32 -20.00 5.51 26.72
CA ASP A 32 -19.50 6.60 25.87
C ASP A 32 -18.86 6.06 24.59
N THR A 33 -19.68 5.60 23.66
CA THR A 33 -19.23 5.12 22.33
C THR A 33 -19.68 6.00 21.20
N LEU A 34 -18.85 6.04 20.17
CA LEU A 34 -19.24 6.44 18.83
C LEU A 34 -19.30 5.20 17.94
N ALA A 35 -20.15 5.27 16.90
CA ALA A 35 -20.15 4.26 15.85
C ALA A 35 -18.94 4.47 14.95
N CYS A 36 -18.32 3.37 14.53
CA CYS A 36 -17.33 3.42 13.47
C CYS A 36 -17.95 4.06 12.23
N GLN A 37 -17.26 5.06 11.68
CA GLN A 37 -17.69 5.78 10.48
C GLN A 37 -17.98 4.84 9.28
N ARG A 38 -17.31 3.68 9.21
CA ARG A 38 -17.37 2.74 8.08
C ARG A 38 -17.92 1.34 8.38
N GLY A 39 -17.85 0.87 9.63
CA GLY A 39 -18.26 -0.49 9.99
C GLY A 39 -19.46 -0.58 10.95
N HIS A 40 -20.02 0.57 11.36
CA HIS A 40 -21.12 0.67 12.34
C HIS A 40 -20.85 0.05 13.72
N GLU A 41 -19.67 -0.51 13.98
CA GLU A 41 -19.37 -1.08 15.30
C GLU A 41 -19.18 0.03 16.34
N LYS A 42 -19.70 -0.20 17.56
CA LYS A 42 -19.54 0.74 18.67
C LYS A 42 -18.12 0.69 19.22
N ILE A 43 -17.49 1.86 19.38
CA ILE A 43 -16.11 1.99 19.85
C ILE A 43 -16.03 3.17 20.81
N HIS A 44 -15.29 3.00 21.90
CA HIS A 44 -14.95 4.14 22.75
C HIS A 44 -14.15 5.17 21.97
N THR A 45 -14.41 6.45 22.22
CA THR A 45 -13.70 7.57 21.59
C THR A 45 -12.17 7.48 21.69
N PHE A 46 -11.65 6.87 22.77
CA PHE A 46 -10.21 6.67 23.00
C PHE A 46 -9.65 5.33 22.49
N CYS A 47 -10.50 4.39 22.05
CA CYS A 47 -10.07 3.06 21.61
C CYS A 47 -9.79 3.00 20.10
N GLY A 48 -10.45 3.84 19.30
CA GLY A 48 -10.25 3.89 17.86
C GLY A 48 -9.44 5.13 17.44
N PRO A 49 -8.68 5.05 16.34
CA PRO A 49 -8.08 6.23 15.75
C PRO A 49 -9.13 7.14 15.13
N ALA A 50 -8.86 8.45 15.13
CA ALA A 50 -9.64 9.43 14.39
C ALA A 50 -9.51 9.19 12.88
N SER A 51 -10.58 9.48 12.15
CA SER A 51 -10.57 9.50 10.69
C SER A 51 -9.67 10.62 10.18
N LYS A 52 -9.01 10.39 9.03
CA LYS A 52 -8.19 11.42 8.37
C LYS A 52 -9.06 12.51 7.73
N ASP A 53 -10.31 12.19 7.41
CA ASP A 53 -11.25 13.10 6.76
C ASP A 53 -11.92 14.05 7.76
N ASN A 54 -12.13 13.59 8.99
CA ASN A 54 -12.78 14.35 10.07
C ASN A 54 -12.33 13.81 11.44
N GLU A 55 -11.67 14.65 12.24
CA GLU A 55 -11.13 14.27 13.55
C GLU A 55 -12.21 13.88 14.58
N MET A 56 -13.47 14.27 14.36
CA MET A 56 -14.60 13.87 15.22
C MET A 56 -15.09 12.44 14.93
N ASP A 57 -14.76 11.90 13.76
CA ASP A 57 -15.16 10.55 13.36
C ASP A 57 -14.11 9.54 13.81
N ILE A 58 -14.57 8.38 14.28
CA ILE A 58 -13.70 7.30 14.76
C ILE A 58 -13.77 6.08 13.84
N LEU A 59 -12.65 5.38 13.71
CA LEU A 59 -12.55 4.16 12.91
C LEU A 59 -12.34 2.93 13.78
N CYS A 60 -12.96 1.82 13.39
CA CYS A 60 -12.62 0.51 13.91
C CYS A 60 -11.24 0.09 13.41
N THR A 61 -10.59 -0.82 14.13
CA THR A 61 -9.27 -1.35 13.77
C THR A 61 -9.23 -1.87 12.33
N LEU A 62 -10.31 -2.50 11.87
CA LEU A 62 -10.41 -3.01 10.50
C LEU A 62 -10.45 -1.86 9.48
N SER A 63 -11.35 -0.89 9.67
CA SER A 63 -11.50 0.27 8.78
C SER A 63 -10.21 1.08 8.68
N TYR A 64 -9.55 1.35 9.81
CA TYR A 64 -8.26 2.04 9.85
C TYR A 64 -7.16 1.31 9.07
N LYS A 65 -7.08 -0.02 9.22
CA LYS A 65 -6.10 -0.83 8.48
C LYS A 65 -6.37 -0.82 6.97
N ILE A 66 -7.64 -0.89 6.58
CA ILE A 66 -8.05 -0.84 5.17
C ILE A 66 -7.68 0.51 4.55
N GLU A 67 -7.99 1.62 5.22
CA GLU A 67 -7.64 2.96 4.74
C GLU A 67 -6.15 3.14 4.55
N ASN A 68 -5.34 2.80 5.56
CA ASN A 68 -3.89 2.88 5.45
C ASN A 68 -3.33 1.97 4.35
N ALA A 69 -3.92 0.80 4.13
CA ALA A 69 -3.50 -0.09 3.04
C ALA A 69 -3.85 0.49 1.66
N ILE A 70 -5.01 1.13 1.52
CA ILE A 70 -5.41 1.81 0.28
C ILE A 70 -4.47 2.98 -0.01
N GLU A 71 -4.22 3.84 0.98
CA GLU A 71 -3.31 4.98 0.84
C GLU A 71 -1.88 4.52 0.53
N GLY A 72 -1.39 3.49 1.23
CA GLY A 72 -0.09 2.90 0.95
C GLY A 72 0.04 2.42 -0.51
N LYS A 73 -1.01 1.82 -1.07
CA LYS A 73 -1.04 1.41 -2.49
C LYS A 73 -1.02 2.62 -3.44
N ILE A 74 -1.77 3.67 -3.12
CA ILE A 74 -1.79 4.91 -3.93
C ILE A 74 -0.42 5.57 -3.94
N ASN A 75 0.19 5.75 -2.76
CA ASN A 75 1.51 6.36 -2.63
C ASN A 75 2.59 5.54 -3.33
N SER A 76 2.56 4.21 -3.17
CA SER A 76 3.50 3.32 -3.86
C SER A 76 3.38 3.43 -5.39
N LYS A 77 2.16 3.56 -5.92
CA LYS A 77 1.95 3.77 -7.35
C LYS A 77 2.54 5.10 -7.81
N ILE A 78 2.29 6.18 -7.08
CA ILE A 78 2.82 7.53 -7.39
C ILE A 78 4.36 7.50 -7.39
N ASP A 79 4.97 6.86 -6.39
CA ASP A 79 6.42 6.76 -6.28
C ASP A 79 7.02 6.00 -7.47
N LEU A 80 6.40 4.91 -7.90
CA LEU A 80 6.82 4.16 -9.09
C LEU A 80 6.67 4.99 -10.38
N GLU A 81 5.60 5.77 -10.53
CA GLU A 81 5.42 6.67 -11.68
C GLU A 81 6.48 7.79 -11.70
N ILE A 82 6.81 8.35 -10.53
CA ILE A 82 7.88 9.34 -10.39
C ILE A 82 9.23 8.72 -10.77
N GLN A 83 9.52 7.49 -10.33
CA GLN A 83 10.74 6.77 -10.68
C GLN A 83 10.81 6.47 -12.18
N ALA A 84 9.72 6.01 -12.80
CA ALA A 84 9.66 5.76 -14.24
C ALA A 84 9.98 7.03 -15.04
N LYS A 85 9.38 8.17 -14.67
CA LYS A 85 9.64 9.46 -15.32
C LYS A 85 11.08 9.94 -15.13
N LYS A 86 11.67 9.74 -13.95
CA LYS A 86 13.09 10.04 -13.70
C LYS A 86 13.98 9.18 -14.60
N ASN A 87 13.69 7.89 -14.68
CA ASN A 87 14.44 6.96 -15.53
C ASN A 87 14.34 7.37 -17.00
N GLU A 88 13.15 7.66 -17.53
CA GLU A 88 12.99 8.16 -18.92
C GLU A 88 13.82 9.42 -19.18
N THR A 89 13.86 10.34 -18.23
CA THR A 89 14.63 11.59 -18.34
C THR A 89 16.14 11.33 -18.30
N GLU A 90 16.59 10.36 -17.50
CA GLU A 90 18.00 9.97 -17.41
C GLU A 90 18.47 9.14 -18.60
N PHE A 91 17.65 8.23 -19.12
CA PHE A 91 17.91 7.50 -20.37
C PHE A 91 17.83 8.44 -21.59
N GLY A 92 16.94 9.42 -21.57
CA GLY A 92 16.77 10.43 -22.61
C GLY A 92 17.90 11.48 -22.68
N LYS A 93 18.74 11.58 -21.64
CA LYS A 93 20.07 12.20 -21.75
C LYS A 93 20.91 11.28 -22.63
N LYS A 94 20.77 11.49 -23.95
CA LYS A 94 21.51 10.82 -25.02
C LYS A 94 22.88 10.39 -24.51
N ILE A 95 23.07 9.09 -24.31
CA ILE A 95 24.41 8.52 -24.27
C ILE A 95 25.11 9.09 -25.50
N PRO A 96 26.23 9.81 -25.35
CA PRO A 96 26.89 10.45 -26.48
C PRO A 96 26.98 9.45 -27.63
N THR A 97 26.65 9.86 -28.85
CA THR A 97 26.74 8.99 -30.03
C THR A 97 28.20 8.58 -30.21
N ALA A 98 28.60 7.48 -29.59
CA ALA A 98 29.99 7.30 -29.21
C ALA A 98 30.81 6.52 -30.24
N TYR A 99 30.71 6.66 -31.57
CA TYR A 99 31.43 5.83 -32.59
C TYR A 99 31.58 4.31 -32.30
N PHE A 100 32.05 3.49 -33.24
CA PHE A 100 32.35 2.09 -32.90
C PHE A 100 33.72 2.05 -32.18
N GLY A 101 33.87 1.24 -31.13
CA GLY A 101 35.15 1.04 -30.43
C GLY A 101 35.52 2.11 -29.39
N THR A 102 34.71 3.15 -29.18
CA THR A 102 34.98 4.14 -28.14
C THR A 102 34.77 3.56 -26.75
N ILE A 103 35.67 3.87 -25.83
CA ILE A 103 35.53 3.55 -24.41
C ILE A 103 34.70 4.66 -23.76
N VAL A 104 33.55 4.29 -23.18
CA VAL A 104 32.66 5.17 -22.43
C VAL A 104 32.72 4.85 -20.95
N ARG A 105 32.51 5.87 -20.12
CA ARG A 105 32.25 5.71 -18.69
C ARG A 105 30.74 5.61 -18.48
N VAL A 106 30.30 4.52 -17.88
CA VAL A 106 28.91 4.30 -17.51
C VAL A 106 28.78 4.52 -16.02
N SER A 107 28.02 5.54 -15.65
CA SER A 107 27.66 5.79 -14.26
C SER A 107 26.69 4.71 -13.80
N ILE A 108 26.96 4.09 -12.66
CA ILE A 108 26.01 3.15 -12.04
C ILE A 108 24.88 3.98 -11.41
N PRO A 109 23.60 3.68 -11.69
CA PRO A 109 22.47 4.35 -11.05
C PRO A 109 22.53 4.24 -9.53
N ASP A 110 22.06 5.25 -8.81
CA ASP A 110 22.09 5.26 -7.34
C ASP A 110 21.35 4.06 -6.72
N ALA A 111 20.32 3.55 -7.39
CA ALA A 111 19.59 2.34 -6.99
C ALA A 111 20.50 1.09 -6.95
N ASP A 112 21.51 1.01 -7.81
CA ASP A 112 22.41 -0.14 -7.95
C ASP A 112 23.73 0.04 -7.18
N LYS A 113 24.03 1.27 -6.72
CA LYS A 113 25.25 1.59 -5.94
C LYS A 113 25.31 0.93 -4.56
N GLY A 114 24.18 0.47 -4.02
CA GLY A 114 24.13 -0.11 -2.66
C GLY A 114 24.84 -1.46 -2.53
N GLN A 115 24.88 -2.25 -3.61
CA GLN A 115 25.42 -3.63 -3.60
C GLN A 115 26.62 -3.80 -4.54
N SER A 116 26.83 -2.87 -5.46
CA SER A 116 27.94 -2.88 -6.44
C SER A 116 28.99 -1.82 -6.10
N ASP A 117 30.22 -2.07 -6.52
CA ASP A 117 31.34 -1.12 -6.45
C ASP A 117 30.91 0.25 -7.00
N SER A 118 31.06 1.31 -6.20
CA SER A 118 30.60 2.67 -6.53
C SER A 118 31.39 3.34 -7.67
N ARG A 119 32.40 2.65 -8.21
CA ARG A 119 33.21 3.10 -9.35
C ARG A 119 32.40 3.03 -10.65
N ASN A 120 32.54 4.08 -11.48
CA ASN A 120 32.01 4.09 -12.85
C ASN A 120 32.60 2.92 -13.66
N ILE A 121 31.78 2.22 -14.42
CA ILE A 121 32.21 1.10 -15.27
C ILE A 121 32.80 1.66 -16.57
N LEU A 122 33.95 1.13 -16.99
CA LEU A 122 34.48 1.38 -18.33
C LEU A 122 33.94 0.32 -19.29
N ALA A 123 33.33 0.75 -20.38
CA ALA A 123 32.80 -0.16 -21.39
C ALA A 123 33.15 0.33 -22.79
N GLY A 124 33.46 -0.61 -23.70
CA GLY A 124 33.64 -0.33 -25.11
C GLY A 124 32.31 -0.37 -25.86
N ARG A 125 32.07 0.57 -26.78
CA ARG A 125 30.90 0.53 -27.66
C ARG A 125 31.08 -0.49 -28.79
N MET A 126 30.21 -1.50 -28.81
CA MET A 126 30.20 -2.54 -29.84
C MET A 126 29.24 -2.23 -30.99
N SER A 127 28.02 -1.79 -30.72
CA SER A 127 27.03 -1.58 -31.80
C SER A 127 25.89 -0.69 -31.35
N VAL A 128 24.95 -0.43 -32.25
CA VAL A 128 23.64 0.16 -31.94
C VAL A 128 22.59 -0.93 -32.16
N THR A 129 21.66 -1.07 -31.23
CA THR A 129 20.49 -1.96 -31.34
C THR A 129 19.41 -1.34 -32.22
N GLU A 130 18.44 -2.14 -32.69
CA GLU A 130 17.39 -1.67 -33.62
C GLU A 130 16.53 -0.53 -33.04
N ASP A 131 16.36 -0.51 -31.71
CA ASP A 131 15.68 0.52 -30.92
C ASP A 131 16.57 1.74 -30.58
N GLY A 132 17.80 1.80 -31.10
CA GLY A 132 18.68 2.97 -31.04
C GLY A 132 19.59 3.05 -29.80
N PHE A 133 19.60 2.02 -28.94
CA PHE A 133 20.50 1.97 -27.78
C PHE A 133 21.90 1.47 -28.15
N ASN A 134 22.91 1.88 -27.36
CA ASN A 134 24.28 1.42 -27.56
C ASN A 134 24.49 0.07 -26.87
N ARG A 135 24.95 -0.94 -27.62
CA ARG A 135 25.47 -2.18 -27.04
C ARG A 135 26.89 -1.95 -26.55
N LEU A 136 27.11 -2.19 -25.26
CA LEU A 136 28.39 -1.99 -24.59
C LEU A 136 28.96 -3.33 -24.11
N GLU A 137 30.28 -3.48 -24.15
CA GLU A 137 31.02 -4.58 -23.55
C GLU A 137 31.90 -4.06 -22.41
N THR A 138 31.71 -4.62 -21.21
CA THR A 138 32.47 -4.21 -20.03
C THR A 138 33.95 -4.53 -20.22
N LEU A 139 34.80 -3.52 -20.10
CA LEU A 139 36.23 -3.70 -20.05
C LEU A 139 36.59 -3.94 -18.59
N LEU A 140 36.52 -5.21 -18.14
CA LEU A 140 37.09 -5.60 -16.85
C LEU A 140 38.60 -5.34 -16.92
N LYS A 141 39.05 -4.20 -16.39
CA LYS A 141 40.45 -4.06 -16.02
C LYS A 141 40.60 -4.72 -14.65
N GLU A 142 41.25 -5.87 -14.64
CA GLU A 142 41.95 -6.36 -13.46
C GLU A 142 42.87 -5.23 -12.98
N PHE A 143 42.60 -4.70 -11.80
CA PHE A 143 43.50 -3.84 -11.02
C PHE A 143 43.58 -4.41 -9.62
#